data_AF-A0A087SSJ2-F1
#
_entry.id   AF-A0A087SSJ2-F1
#
_cell.length_a   1.000
_cell.length_b   1.000
_cell.length_c   1.000
_cell.angle_alpha   90.00
_cell.angle_beta   90.00
_cell.angle_gamma   90.00
#
_symmetry.space_group_name_H-M   'P 1'
#
loop_
_entity.id
_entity.type
_entity.pdbx_description
1 polymer ?
#
loop_
_entity_poly.entity_id
_entity_poly.type
_entity_poly.pdbx_seq_one_letter_code
_entity_poly.pdbx_strand_id
1 'polypeptide(L)'
;MEAEGSCMLDLTLVVQDFDDVVEADYYTFNAARNQALRLALTEAVLLLDVDFILSASFLEELRSPNAYDSLISHLHQHRLLIIPAFETNTDEEDGEMLAKSLVAEGKDAAVDAFLSNETDVFQRRWFPAGHASDKTLEWIDSSQIFSTEYTENYEPYVVILRKDVVWYDERFRGYKASFNRPVSR
;
A
#
# COMPACT_ATOMS: atom_id res chain seq x y z
N MET A 1 -24.48 23.00 8.48
CA MET A 1 -23.81 23.38 7.22
C MET A 1 -22.34 23.39 7.57
N GLU A 2 -21.57 22.45 7.03
CA GLU A 2 -20.13 22.40 7.28
C GLU A 2 -19.49 23.70 6.79
N ALA A 3 -18.54 24.23 7.56
CA ALA A 3 -17.90 25.50 7.25
C ALA A 3 -16.94 25.33 6.07
N GLU A 4 -16.86 26.33 5.19
CA GLU A 4 -15.84 26.33 4.13
C GLU A 4 -14.44 26.15 4.75
N GLY A 5 -13.73 25.11 4.32
CA GLY A 5 -12.35 24.83 4.75
C GLY A 5 -12.18 23.79 5.85
N SER A 6 -13.24 23.20 6.41
CA SER A 6 -13.11 22.01 7.28
C SER A 6 -13.06 20.71 6.46
N CYS A 7 -12.23 19.75 6.86
CA CYS A 7 -12.25 18.40 6.27
C CYS A 7 -13.68 17.84 6.34
N MET A 8 -14.23 17.45 5.18
CA MET A 8 -15.54 16.82 5.06
C MET A 8 -15.40 15.32 5.30
N LEU A 9 -16.25 14.74 6.14
CA LEU A 9 -16.34 13.30 6.32
C LEU A 9 -17.33 12.73 5.30
N ASP A 10 -16.81 12.06 4.28
CA ASP A 10 -17.63 11.30 3.36
C ASP A 10 -17.92 9.89 3.92
N LEU A 11 -19.19 9.63 4.21
CA LEU A 11 -19.67 8.29 4.58
C LEU A 11 -20.34 7.63 3.38
N THR A 12 -19.82 6.47 2.97
CA THR A 12 -20.40 5.65 1.90
C THR A 12 -20.74 4.27 2.44
N LEU A 13 -21.96 3.81 2.18
CA LEU A 13 -22.36 2.43 2.40
C LEU A 13 -22.12 1.64 1.11
N VAL A 14 -21.32 0.58 1.21
CA VAL A 14 -21.06 -0.37 0.12
C VAL A 14 -21.86 -1.62 0.41
N VAL A 15 -22.73 -2.00 -0.53
CA VAL A 15 -23.53 -3.21 -0.43
C VAL A 15 -23.20 -4.09 -1.62
N GLN A 16 -23.11 -5.38 -1.38
CA GLN A 16 -22.95 -6.39 -2.41
C GLN A 16 -23.96 -7.49 -2.16
N ASP A 17 -24.60 -7.96 -3.24
CA ASP A 17 -25.50 -9.10 -3.18
C ASP A 17 -24.68 -10.39 -3.22
N PHE A 18 -25.13 -11.39 -2.46
CA PHE A 18 -24.49 -12.69 -2.35
C PHE A 18 -25.52 -13.81 -2.51
N ASP A 19 -25.12 -14.86 -3.21
CA ASP A 19 -25.93 -16.07 -3.37
C ASP A 19 -25.74 -17.07 -2.21
N ASP A 20 -24.65 -16.94 -1.44
CA ASP A 20 -24.26 -17.83 -0.34
C ASP A 20 -24.00 -17.03 0.95
N VAL A 21 -24.54 -17.50 2.07
CA VAL A 21 -24.40 -16.88 3.40
C VAL A 21 -22.95 -16.93 3.90
N VAL A 22 -22.19 -17.97 3.55
CA VAL A 22 -20.76 -18.07 3.87
C VAL A 22 -19.98 -16.98 3.12
N GLU A 23 -20.35 -16.71 1.87
CA GLU A 23 -19.71 -15.64 1.08
C GLU A 23 -20.02 -14.25 1.63
N ALA A 24 -21.21 -14.07 2.21
CA ALA A 24 -21.63 -12.82 2.85
C ALA A 24 -20.88 -12.52 4.17
N ASP A 25 -20.22 -13.51 4.77
CA ASP A 25 -19.42 -13.34 5.99
C ASP A 25 -18.03 -12.73 5.70
N TYR A 26 -17.58 -12.79 4.44
CA TYR A 26 -16.31 -12.18 4.05
C TYR A 26 -16.44 -10.67 3.87
N TYR A 27 -15.44 -9.94 4.37
CA TYR A 27 -15.32 -8.50 4.15
C TYR A 27 -15.23 -8.19 2.65
N THR A 28 -15.95 -7.16 2.19
CA THR A 28 -16.02 -6.78 0.77
C THR A 28 -14.83 -5.92 0.33
N PHE A 29 -13.58 -6.41 0.49
CA PHE A 29 -12.36 -5.60 0.25
C PHE A 29 -12.29 -5.01 -1.16
N ASN A 30 -12.61 -5.76 -2.20
CA ASN A 30 -12.50 -5.24 -3.57
C ASN A 30 -13.57 -4.17 -3.86
N ALA A 31 -14.79 -4.33 -3.35
CA ALA A 31 -15.83 -3.30 -3.47
C ALA A 31 -15.45 -2.04 -2.67
N ALA A 32 -14.86 -2.21 -1.47
CA ALA A 32 -14.35 -1.10 -0.67
C ALA A 32 -13.19 -0.38 -1.38
N ARG A 33 -12.23 -1.12 -1.97
CA ARG A 33 -11.12 -0.56 -2.78
C ARG A 33 -11.63 0.23 -3.98
N ASN A 34 -12.58 -0.33 -4.72
CA ASN A 34 -13.23 0.36 -5.85
C ASN A 34 -13.92 1.66 -5.38
N GLN A 35 -14.64 1.62 -4.27
CA GLN A 35 -15.27 2.83 -3.73
C GLN A 35 -14.27 3.88 -3.26
N ALA A 36 -13.17 3.46 -2.62
CA ALA A 36 -12.08 4.36 -2.27
C ALA A 36 -11.46 5.02 -3.50
N LEU A 37 -11.21 4.27 -4.58
CA LEU A 37 -10.73 4.82 -5.86
C LEU A 37 -11.72 5.83 -6.46
N ARG A 38 -13.03 5.55 -6.41
CA ARG A 38 -14.05 6.46 -6.92
C ARG A 38 -14.07 7.78 -6.14
N LEU A 39 -13.93 7.72 -4.82
CA LEU A 39 -13.98 8.87 -3.92
C LEU A 39 -12.67 9.65 -3.83
N ALA A 40 -11.53 9.05 -4.22
CA ALA A 40 -10.24 9.72 -4.20
C ALA A 40 -10.28 11.02 -5.04
N LEU A 41 -9.86 12.13 -4.42
CA LEU A 41 -9.93 13.46 -5.02
C LEU A 41 -8.68 13.80 -5.86
N THR A 42 -7.56 13.14 -5.57
CA THR A 42 -6.27 13.37 -6.22
C THR A 42 -6.10 12.49 -7.45
N GLU A 43 -5.23 12.92 -8.38
CA GLU A 43 -4.89 12.11 -9.55
C GLU A 43 -3.95 10.96 -9.16
N ALA A 44 -3.00 11.20 -8.26
CA ALA A 44 -2.16 10.14 -7.69
C ALA A 44 -2.86 9.48 -6.48
N VAL A 45 -2.78 8.16 -6.41
CA VAL A 45 -3.27 7.35 -5.28
C VAL A 45 -2.18 6.40 -4.81
N LEU A 46 -2.09 6.20 -3.50
CA LEU A 46 -1.26 5.17 -2.88
C LEU A 46 -2.16 3.96 -2.60
N LEU A 47 -1.82 2.81 -3.17
CA LEU A 47 -2.49 1.54 -2.88
C LEU A 47 -1.86 0.95 -1.62
N LEU A 48 -2.55 1.03 -0.48
CA LEU A 48 -2.02 0.65 0.84
C LEU A 48 -3.06 -0.18 1.62
N ASP A 49 -2.56 -1.17 2.35
CA ASP A 49 -3.40 -1.95 3.28
C ASP A 49 -3.59 -1.21 4.61
N VAL A 50 -4.67 -1.52 5.33
CA VAL A 50 -5.15 -0.73 6.49
C VAL A 50 -4.27 -0.86 7.74
N ASP A 51 -3.46 -1.91 7.80
CA ASP A 51 -2.54 -2.23 8.89
C ASP A 51 -1.15 -1.59 8.71
N PHE A 52 -0.96 -0.78 7.66
CA PHE A 52 0.25 -0.01 7.46
C PHE A 52 0.20 1.37 8.10
N ILE A 53 1.35 1.81 8.59
CA ILE A 53 1.58 3.20 8.99
C ILE A 53 2.59 3.81 8.02
N LEU A 54 2.21 4.93 7.41
CA LEU A 54 3.04 5.61 6.42
C LEU A 54 4.06 6.53 7.12
N SER A 55 5.28 6.60 6.59
CA SER A 55 6.31 7.50 7.11
C SER A 55 5.86 8.96 7.09
N ALA A 56 6.10 9.68 8.19
CA ALA A 56 5.77 11.10 8.30
C ALA A 56 6.55 11.95 7.29
N SER A 57 7.84 11.64 7.08
CA SER A 57 8.69 12.36 6.13
C SER A 57 8.21 12.24 4.68
N PHE A 58 7.64 11.09 4.30
CA PHE A 58 7.04 10.91 2.98
C PHE A 58 5.85 11.84 2.75
N LEU A 59 4.96 11.96 3.75
CA LEU A 59 3.82 12.88 3.67
C LEU A 59 4.27 14.35 3.66
N GLU A 60 5.31 14.69 4.41
CA GLU A 60 5.91 16.03 4.40
C GLU A 60 6.54 16.38 3.06
N GLU A 61 7.26 15.44 2.45
CA GLU A 61 7.87 15.62 1.14
C GLU A 61 6.80 15.86 0.07
N LEU A 62 5.71 15.08 0.06
CA LEU A 62 4.61 15.25 -0.90
C LEU A 62 3.82 16.55 -0.74
N ARG A 63 3.93 17.25 0.40
CA ARG A 63 3.34 18.59 0.57
C ARG A 63 4.15 19.67 -0.18
N SER A 64 5.40 19.39 -0.55
CA SER A 64 6.19 20.29 -1.37
C SER A 64 5.66 20.29 -2.82
N PRO A 65 5.25 21.45 -3.38
CA PRO A 65 4.74 21.51 -4.75
C PRO A 65 5.72 20.92 -5.77
N ASN A 66 7.03 21.18 -5.61
CA ASN A 66 8.05 20.67 -6.52
C ASN A 66 8.16 19.13 -6.48
N ALA A 67 8.04 18.53 -5.29
CA ALA A 67 8.10 17.08 -5.15
C ALA A 67 6.84 16.44 -5.74
N TYR A 68 5.66 17.02 -5.47
CA TYR A 68 4.40 16.55 -6.03
C TYR A 68 4.36 16.67 -7.57
N ASP A 69 4.77 17.81 -8.13
CA ASP A 69 4.82 18.03 -9.57
C ASP A 69 5.81 17.08 -10.26
N SER A 70 6.95 16.80 -9.61
CA SER A 70 7.90 15.78 -10.06
C SER A 70 7.25 14.40 -10.06
N LEU A 71 6.61 13.99 -8.98
CA LEU A 71 5.89 12.72 -8.89
C LEU A 71 4.86 12.60 -10.03
N ILE A 72 3.95 13.56 -10.15
CA ILE A 72 2.91 13.56 -11.19
C ILE A 72 3.50 13.48 -12.60
N SER A 73 4.59 14.22 -12.86
CA SER A 73 5.29 14.17 -14.15
C SER A 73 5.83 12.77 -14.47
N HIS A 74 6.39 12.06 -13.48
CA HIS A 74 6.85 10.68 -13.67
C HIS A 74 5.67 9.72 -13.89
N LEU A 75 4.60 9.88 -13.12
CA LEU A 75 3.41 9.04 -13.24
C LEU A 75 2.76 9.16 -14.64
N HIS A 76 2.72 10.37 -15.20
CA HIS A 76 2.26 10.60 -16.58
C HIS A 76 3.14 9.96 -17.68
N GLN A 77 4.36 9.54 -17.34
CA GLN A 77 5.24 8.79 -18.24
C GLN A 77 5.04 7.27 -18.12
N HIS A 78 3.89 6.82 -17.60
CA HIS A 78 3.57 5.42 -17.34
C HIS A 78 4.58 4.75 -16.39
N ARG A 79 5.02 5.50 -15.38
CA ARG A 79 5.83 4.99 -14.28
C ARG A 79 4.98 4.95 -13.02
N LEU A 80 5.42 4.13 -12.07
CA LEU A 80 4.87 4.07 -10.72
C LEU A 80 5.99 4.35 -9.72
N LEU A 81 5.65 4.89 -8.56
CA LEU A 81 6.58 5.06 -7.46
C LEU A 81 6.40 3.89 -6.50
N ILE A 82 7.44 3.08 -6.30
CA ILE A 82 7.45 2.00 -5.32
C ILE A 82 7.80 2.57 -3.95
N ILE A 83 7.02 2.20 -2.94
CA ILE A 83 7.26 2.53 -1.54
C ILE A 83 7.74 1.27 -0.82
N PRO A 84 8.98 1.22 -0.33
CA PRO A 84 9.46 0.10 0.47
C PRO A 84 8.63 -0.08 1.74
N ALA A 85 8.38 -1.34 2.08
CA ALA A 85 7.58 -1.75 3.23
C ALA A 85 8.39 -2.69 4.13
N PHE A 86 8.31 -2.45 5.43
CA PHE A 86 8.99 -3.22 6.46
C PHE A 86 7.98 -3.71 7.50
N GLU A 87 8.24 -4.90 8.05
CA GLU A 87 7.50 -5.47 9.18
C GLU A 87 8.41 -5.59 10.40
N THR A 88 7.85 -5.40 11.59
CA THR A 88 8.58 -5.64 12.84
C THR A 88 8.73 -7.14 13.07
N ASN A 89 9.88 -7.57 13.59
CA ASN A 89 10.13 -8.98 13.90
C ASN A 89 9.42 -9.46 15.17
N THR A 90 8.80 -8.54 15.91
CA THR A 90 8.00 -8.80 17.10
C THR A 90 6.54 -8.46 16.82
N ASP A 91 5.64 -9.36 17.21
CA ASP A 91 4.21 -9.09 17.24
C ASP A 91 3.85 -8.34 18.54
N GLU A 92 2.63 -7.82 18.62
CA GLU A 92 2.04 -7.17 19.81
C GLU A 92 2.50 -5.71 20.07
N GLU A 93 2.43 -5.25 21.32
CA GLU A 93 2.58 -3.84 21.71
C GLU A 93 3.97 -3.27 21.40
N ASP A 94 5.02 -4.07 21.58
CA ASP A 94 6.41 -3.66 21.31
C ASP A 94 6.64 -3.40 19.81
N GLY A 95 6.09 -4.26 18.94
CA GLY A 95 6.15 -4.06 17.49
C GLY A 95 5.40 -2.80 17.05
N GLU A 96 4.21 -2.57 17.59
CA GLU A 96 3.43 -1.35 17.30
C GLU A 96 4.17 -0.08 17.76
N MET A 97 4.76 -0.10 18.95
CA MET A 97 5.55 1.03 19.47
C MET A 97 6.78 1.29 18.60
N LEU A 98 7.51 0.25 18.22
CA LEU A 98 8.67 0.36 17.33
C LEU A 98 8.25 0.95 15.98
N ALA A 99 7.23 0.38 15.33
CA ALA A 99 6.73 0.87 14.03
C ALA A 99 6.35 2.35 14.11
N LYS A 100 5.64 2.79 15.16
CA LYS A 100 5.30 4.20 15.39
C LYS A 100 6.52 5.10 15.57
N SER A 101 7.57 4.62 16.24
CA SER A 101 8.84 5.36 16.38
C SER A 101 9.50 5.53 15.01
N LEU A 102 9.64 4.44 14.26
CA LEU A 102 10.32 4.42 12.96
C LEU A 102 9.64 5.33 11.93
N VAL A 103 8.29 5.33 11.86
CA VAL A 103 7.59 6.22 10.92
C VAL A 103 7.73 7.71 11.27
N ALA A 104 7.93 8.03 12.55
CA ALA A 104 8.14 9.39 13.03
C ALA A 104 9.59 9.86 12.80
N GLU A 105 10.57 8.96 12.99
CA GLU A 105 12.00 9.25 12.85
C GLU A 105 12.49 9.19 11.40
N GLY A 106 11.79 8.43 10.54
CA GLY A 106 12.01 8.40 9.11
C GLY A 106 13.01 7.32 8.66
N LYS A 107 13.63 7.57 7.50
CA LYS A 107 14.39 6.55 6.78
C LYS A 107 15.59 6.03 7.56
N ASP A 108 16.41 6.91 8.14
CA ASP A 108 17.66 6.51 8.81
C ASP A 108 17.36 5.55 9.98
N ALA A 109 16.33 5.83 10.78
CA ALA A 109 15.89 4.94 11.85
C ALA A 109 15.36 3.60 11.31
N ALA A 110 14.58 3.61 10.23
CA ALA A 110 14.11 2.38 9.60
C ALA A 110 15.27 1.51 9.06
N VAL A 111 16.30 2.14 8.49
CA VAL A 111 17.54 1.49 8.05
C VAL A 111 18.28 0.89 9.25
N ASP A 112 18.48 1.65 10.32
CA ASP A 112 19.18 1.17 11.53
C ASP A 112 18.46 -0.02 12.16
N ALA A 113 17.13 0.02 12.24
CA ALA A 113 16.31 -1.09 12.73
C ALA A 113 16.40 -2.33 11.82
N PHE A 114 16.44 -2.13 10.50
CA PHE A 114 16.63 -3.23 9.55
C PHE A 114 18.03 -3.86 9.70
N LEU A 115 19.09 -3.05 9.77
CA LEU A 115 20.47 -3.52 9.95
C LEU A 115 20.69 -4.19 11.30
N SER A 116 19.94 -3.80 12.32
CA SER A 116 19.96 -4.40 13.66
C SER A 116 19.02 -5.61 13.80
N ASN A 117 18.38 -6.03 12.71
CA ASN A 117 17.46 -7.18 12.67
C ASN A 117 16.21 -7.02 13.58
N GLU A 118 15.76 -5.79 13.78
CA GLU A 118 14.51 -5.47 14.48
C GLU A 118 13.31 -5.43 13.52
N THR A 119 13.58 -5.13 12.24
CA THR A 119 12.61 -5.21 11.15
C THR A 119 13.13 -6.09 10.00
N ASP A 120 12.23 -6.50 9.11
CA ASP A 120 12.54 -7.19 7.85
C ASP A 120 11.66 -6.59 6.74
N VAL A 121 11.97 -6.90 5.47
CA VAL A 121 11.09 -6.51 4.36
C VAL A 121 9.75 -7.23 4.52
N PHE A 122 8.65 -6.48 4.43
CA PHE A 122 7.30 -6.99 4.68
C PHE A 122 7.00 -8.27 3.91
N GLN A 123 6.50 -9.31 4.58
CA GLN A 123 6.17 -10.63 4.03
C GLN A 123 7.27 -11.37 3.26
N ARG A 124 8.53 -10.89 3.28
CA ARG A 124 9.64 -11.52 2.56
C ARG A 124 9.86 -12.98 2.94
N ARG A 125 9.60 -13.33 4.21
CA ARG A 125 9.72 -14.71 4.71
C ARG A 125 8.62 -15.62 4.19
N TRP A 126 7.42 -15.08 3.99
CA TRP A 126 6.23 -15.84 3.58
C TRP A 126 6.11 -15.98 2.06
N PHE A 127 6.53 -14.96 1.32
CA PHE A 127 6.46 -14.96 -0.14
C PHE A 127 7.74 -14.42 -0.81
N PRO A 128 8.88 -15.12 -0.72
CA PRO A 128 10.15 -14.65 -1.29
C PRO A 128 10.11 -14.30 -2.79
N ALA A 129 9.25 -14.99 -3.56
CA ALA A 129 9.06 -14.71 -4.98
C ALA A 129 8.49 -13.30 -5.24
N GLY A 130 7.70 -12.78 -4.28
CA GLY A 130 7.15 -11.43 -4.30
C GLY A 130 8.15 -10.31 -4.14
N HIS A 131 9.42 -10.64 -3.90
CA HIS A 131 10.51 -9.70 -3.64
C HIS A 131 11.68 -9.86 -4.63
N ALA A 132 11.45 -10.56 -5.75
CA ALA A 132 12.51 -10.84 -6.73
C ALA A 132 13.09 -9.58 -7.40
N SER A 133 12.31 -8.50 -7.49
CA SER A 133 12.74 -7.19 -7.99
C SER A 133 13.00 -6.16 -6.90
N ASP A 134 12.98 -6.58 -5.63
CA ASP A 134 13.25 -5.67 -4.54
C ASP A 134 14.70 -5.21 -4.55
N LYS A 135 14.84 -3.90 -4.52
CA LYS A 135 16.12 -3.21 -4.43
C LYS A 135 16.33 -2.61 -3.05
N THR A 136 15.93 -3.33 -2.00
CA THR A 136 15.99 -2.85 -0.62
C THR A 136 17.40 -2.42 -0.22
N LEU A 137 18.44 -3.17 -0.61
CA LEU A 137 19.83 -2.79 -0.33
C LEU A 137 20.24 -1.50 -1.06
N GLU A 138 19.87 -1.35 -2.34
CA GLU A 138 20.09 -0.09 -3.06
C GLU A 138 19.30 1.07 -2.44
N TRP A 139 18.09 0.79 -1.94
CA TRP A 139 17.28 1.77 -1.22
C TRP A 139 17.95 2.21 0.08
N ILE A 140 18.48 1.28 0.87
CA ILE A 140 19.21 1.59 2.11
C ILE A 140 20.35 2.57 1.84
N ASP A 141 21.15 2.32 0.79
CA ASP A 141 22.34 3.11 0.48
C ASP A 141 22.06 4.42 -0.27
N SER A 142 20.85 4.59 -0.82
CA SER A 142 20.52 5.73 -1.70
C SER A 142 19.81 6.87 -0.96
N SER A 143 20.17 8.12 -1.26
CA SER A 143 19.37 9.31 -0.90
C SER A 143 18.49 9.81 -2.05
N GLN A 144 18.49 9.10 -3.18
CA GLN A 144 17.83 9.51 -4.42
C GLN A 144 16.86 8.42 -4.90
N ILE A 145 15.84 8.83 -5.66
CA ILE A 145 14.95 7.92 -6.37
C ILE A 145 15.75 7.23 -7.49
N PHE A 146 15.55 5.93 -7.66
CA PHE A 146 16.15 5.13 -8.73
C PHE A 146 15.11 4.17 -9.34
N SER A 147 15.43 3.61 -10.49
CA SER A 147 14.54 2.70 -11.22
C SER A 147 14.82 1.23 -10.88
N THR A 148 13.73 0.46 -10.88
CA THR A 148 13.75 -1.01 -10.96
C THR A 148 12.86 -1.46 -12.11
N GLU A 149 13.06 -2.68 -12.57
CA GLU A 149 12.19 -3.32 -13.57
C GLU A 149 11.26 -4.31 -12.87
N TYR A 150 10.08 -4.52 -13.44
CA TYR A 150 9.16 -5.52 -12.93
C TYR A 150 9.66 -6.94 -13.23
N THR A 151 9.53 -7.84 -12.26
CA THR A 151 9.62 -9.29 -12.47
C THR A 151 8.30 -9.96 -12.11
N GLU A 152 8.04 -11.11 -12.72
CA GLU A 152 6.88 -11.93 -12.40
C GLU A 152 6.73 -12.15 -10.88
N ASN A 153 5.49 -12.02 -10.40
CA ASN A 153 5.08 -12.09 -8.99
C ASN A 153 5.54 -10.94 -8.10
N TYR A 154 6.25 -9.93 -8.61
CA TYR A 154 6.63 -8.78 -7.79
C TYR A 154 5.39 -7.98 -7.35
N GLU A 155 5.16 -7.87 -6.03
CA GLU A 155 3.96 -7.24 -5.44
C GLU A 155 4.32 -6.05 -4.53
N PRO A 156 4.77 -4.91 -5.11
CA PRO A 156 5.12 -3.73 -4.32
C PRO A 156 3.92 -2.88 -3.90
N TYR A 157 4.08 -2.09 -2.84
CA TYR A 157 3.22 -0.94 -2.57
C TYR A 157 3.60 0.22 -3.47
N VAL A 158 2.60 0.84 -4.12
CA VAL A 158 2.85 1.82 -5.18
C VAL A 158 1.97 3.05 -5.09
N VAL A 159 2.57 4.19 -5.44
CA VAL A 159 1.84 5.37 -5.89
C VAL A 159 1.69 5.31 -7.40
N ILE A 160 0.48 5.48 -7.90
CA ILE A 160 0.09 5.35 -9.31
C ILE A 160 -0.97 6.39 -9.67
N LEU A 161 -1.11 6.73 -10.97
CA LEU A 161 -2.27 7.50 -11.40
C LEU A 161 -3.53 6.68 -11.18
N ARG A 162 -4.52 7.29 -10.54
CA ARG A 162 -5.83 6.72 -10.26
C ARG A 162 -6.53 6.15 -11.50
N LYS A 163 -6.37 6.82 -12.65
CA LYS A 163 -6.93 6.38 -13.93
C LYS A 163 -6.27 5.11 -14.49
N ASP A 164 -5.05 4.79 -14.05
CA ASP A 164 -4.28 3.64 -14.48
C ASP A 164 -4.45 2.44 -13.52
N VAL A 165 -5.17 2.62 -12.40
CA VAL A 165 -5.55 1.53 -11.52
C VAL A 165 -6.67 0.71 -12.17
N VAL A 166 -6.42 -0.58 -12.35
CA VAL A 166 -7.45 -1.52 -12.83
C VAL A 166 -8.46 -1.74 -11.71
N TRP A 167 -9.75 -1.64 -12.05
CA TRP A 167 -10.83 -1.94 -11.12
C TRP A 167 -10.71 -3.38 -10.60
N TYR A 168 -10.85 -3.55 -9.29
CA TYR A 168 -10.76 -4.85 -8.66
C TYR A 168 -12.02 -5.67 -8.97
N ASP A 169 -11.86 -6.93 -9.37
CA ASP A 169 -12.99 -7.84 -9.55
C ASP A 169 -13.67 -8.07 -8.20
N GLU A 170 -14.85 -7.46 -8.02
CA GLU A 170 -15.61 -7.54 -6.77
C GLU A 170 -16.11 -8.94 -6.46
N ARG A 171 -15.92 -9.94 -7.32
CA ARG A 171 -16.23 -11.35 -7.02
C ARG A 171 -15.06 -12.06 -6.34
N PHE A 172 -13.85 -11.53 -6.47
CA PHE A 172 -12.66 -12.14 -5.90
C PHE A 172 -12.61 -11.89 -4.39
N ARG A 173 -12.27 -12.94 -3.63
CA ARG A 173 -12.27 -12.92 -2.16
C ARG A 173 -10.88 -13.21 -1.54
N GLY A 174 -9.81 -12.92 -2.27
CA GLY A 174 -8.45 -13.18 -1.79
C GLY A 174 -8.05 -14.65 -1.92
N TYR A 175 -6.77 -14.91 -1.69
CA TYR A 175 -6.11 -16.18 -2.01
C TYR A 175 -6.59 -17.35 -1.15
N LYS A 176 -7.11 -17.12 0.07
CA LYS A 176 -7.59 -18.20 0.94
C LYS A 176 -9.08 -18.52 0.78
N ALA A 177 -9.93 -17.53 0.48
CA ALA A 177 -11.36 -17.76 0.32
C ALA A 177 -11.73 -18.23 -1.10
N SER A 178 -11.02 -17.77 -2.14
CA SER A 178 -11.42 -18.00 -3.54
C SER A 178 -11.10 -19.41 -4.07
N PHE A 179 -10.17 -20.14 -3.45
CA PHE A 179 -9.71 -21.46 -3.91
C PHE A 179 -10.46 -22.65 -3.29
N ASN A 180 -11.43 -22.41 -2.38
CA ASN A 180 -12.30 -23.47 -1.86
C ASN A 180 -13.49 -23.80 -2.78
N ARG A 181 -13.51 -23.28 -4.01
CA ARG A 181 -14.50 -23.70 -5.00
C ARG A 181 -14.14 -25.08 -5.56
N PRO A 182 -15.00 -26.11 -5.46
CA PRO A 182 -14.89 -27.23 -6.37
C PRO A 182 -15.10 -26.69 -7.79
N VAL A 183 -14.10 -26.87 -8.64
CA VAL A 183 -14.23 -26.59 -10.07
C VAL A 183 -15.26 -27.57 -10.62
N SER A 184 -16.51 -27.15 -10.78
CA SER A 184 -17.48 -27.93 -11.56
C SER A 184 -17.05 -27.87 -13.02
N ARG A 185 -16.53 -28.99 -13.51
CA ARG A 185 -16.43 -29.28 -14.95
C ARG A 185 -17.80 -29.52 -15.55
#